data_AF-A0A4U0TRT0-F1
#
_entry.id   AF-A0A4U0TRT0-F1
#
_cell.length_a   1.000
_cell.length_b   1.000
_cell.length_c   1.000
_cell.angle_alpha   90.00
_cell.angle_beta   90.00
_cell.angle_gamma   90.00
#
_symmetry.space_group_name_H-M   'P 1'
#
loop_
_entity.id
_entity.type
_entity.pdbx_description
1 polymer ?
#
loop_
_entity_poly.entity_id
_entity_poly.type
_entity_poly.pdbx_seq_one_letter_code
_entity_poly.pdbx_strand_id
1 'polypeptide(L)'
;MAPPPATASEPLQQRLMKLAQTLQFAWFCGHVTLLLCTLRYSLSYIFLKYYSRWAQFSYRTAFVAAAATYGIVVFKGFRARQKSGKAQSSALQLAADENVQYLAMALIWLFSKQVPLALLPFAVYSIFHVATYTRGILLPTVQPAPPAPAGQKPQSSAISEHIGRFVKDYYDASMSLVAGLEIALWFRLFFSAILFQKGSWILIVIYTVFLRARISQSTFVQGMLHQIGARGDAMAQRQDVPPAVRQVWGTLKGIAKQAHDQTDLSRYVQGQQAAPKKAQ
;
A
#
# COMPACT_ATOMS: atom_id res chain seq x y z
N MET A 1 4.09 -18.32 11.68
CA MET A 1 4.25 -19.35 10.63
C MET A 1 2.92 -19.47 9.90
N ALA A 2 2.89 -19.96 8.67
CA ALA A 2 1.61 -20.34 8.05
C ALA A 2 0.98 -21.45 8.91
N PRO A 3 -0.34 -21.46 9.14
CA PRO A 3 -0.97 -22.58 9.84
C PRO A 3 -0.70 -23.88 9.08
N PRO A 4 -0.50 -25.02 9.77
CA PRO A 4 -0.48 -26.32 9.11
C PRO A 4 -1.77 -26.51 8.30
N PRO A 5 -1.72 -27.20 7.14
CA PRO A 5 -2.89 -27.38 6.30
C PRO A 5 -4.04 -27.99 7.12
N ALA A 6 -5.23 -27.39 7.01
CA ALA A 6 -6.41 -27.86 7.72
C ALA A 6 -6.72 -29.28 7.25
N THR A 7 -6.62 -30.26 8.15
CA THR A 7 -7.02 -31.64 7.85
C THR A 7 -8.52 -31.77 8.12
N ALA A 8 -9.25 -32.34 7.16
CA ALA A 8 -10.71 -32.53 7.26
C ALA A 8 -11.12 -33.40 8.46
N SER A 9 -10.19 -34.18 9.01
CA SER A 9 -10.35 -35.00 10.21
C SER A 9 -10.50 -34.21 11.52
N GLU A 10 -10.09 -32.93 11.55
CA GLU A 10 -10.18 -32.12 12.76
C GLU A 10 -11.53 -31.40 12.88
N PRO A 11 -12.15 -31.36 14.08
CA PRO A 11 -13.32 -30.55 14.35
C PRO A 11 -13.10 -29.08 13.97
N LEU A 12 -14.14 -28.42 13.42
CA LEU A 12 -14.05 -27.02 12.97
C LEU A 12 -13.54 -26.08 14.06
N GLN A 13 -13.98 -26.26 15.31
CA GLN A 13 -13.53 -25.45 16.44
C GLN A 13 -12.01 -25.52 16.64
N GLN A 14 -11.41 -26.70 16.52
CA GLN A 14 -9.96 -26.87 16.68
C GLN A 14 -9.19 -26.19 15.54
N ARG A 15 -9.68 -26.32 14.30
CA ARG A 15 -9.12 -25.64 13.13
C ARG A 15 -9.16 -24.12 13.28
N LEU A 16 -10.29 -23.57 13.73
CA LEU A 16 -10.44 -22.14 14.00
C LEU A 16 -9.56 -21.66 15.15
N MET A 17 -9.42 -22.45 16.22
CA MET A 17 -8.55 -22.11 17.35
C MET A 17 -7.07 -22.04 16.90
N LYS A 18 -6.61 -23.02 16.12
CA LYS A 18 -5.27 -22.99 15.52
C LYS A 18 -5.06 -21.77 14.64
N LEU A 19 -6.06 -21.41 13.84
CA LEU A 19 -6.01 -20.22 12.99
C LEU A 19 -5.90 -18.94 13.83
N ALA A 20 -6.72 -18.82 14.87
CA ALA A 20 -6.79 -17.65 15.76
C ALA A 20 -5.47 -17.37 16.49
N GLN A 21 -4.68 -18.40 16.76
CA GLN A 21 -3.36 -18.29 17.40
C GLN A 21 -2.26 -17.79 16.44
N THR A 22 -2.57 -17.58 15.16
CA THR A 22 -1.57 -17.11 14.17
C THR A 22 -1.52 -15.60 14.07
N LEU A 23 -0.30 -15.07 13.89
CA LEU A 23 -0.10 -13.66 13.50
C LEU A 23 -0.77 -13.32 12.16
N GLN A 24 -0.96 -14.30 11.27
CA GLN A 24 -1.65 -14.08 10.00
C GLN A 24 -3.14 -13.81 10.20
N PHE A 25 -3.77 -14.47 11.17
CA PHE A 25 -5.16 -14.18 11.52
C PHE A 25 -5.32 -12.80 12.18
N ALA A 26 -4.40 -12.43 13.08
CA ALA A 26 -4.37 -11.06 13.62
C ALA A 26 -4.21 -10.00 12.52
N TRP A 27 -3.33 -10.26 11.54
CA TRP A 27 -3.17 -9.42 10.35
C TRP A 27 -4.45 -9.34 9.50
N PHE A 28 -5.16 -10.46 9.31
CA PHE A 28 -6.45 -10.48 8.62
C PHE A 28 -7.51 -9.64 9.36
N CYS A 29 -7.64 -9.82 10.68
CA CYS A 29 -8.56 -9.03 11.50
C CYS A 29 -8.24 -7.54 11.40
N GLY A 30 -6.97 -7.14 11.42
CA GLY A 30 -6.57 -5.76 11.21
C GLY A 30 -7.06 -5.18 9.88
N HIS A 31 -6.94 -5.92 8.77
CA HIS A 31 -7.46 -5.45 7.48
C HIS A 31 -8.99 -5.37 7.46
N VAL A 32 -9.71 -6.32 8.07
CA VAL A 32 -11.16 -6.26 8.21
C VAL A 32 -11.57 -5.03 9.03
N THR A 33 -10.93 -4.78 10.18
CA THR A 33 -11.16 -3.59 11.00
C THR A 33 -10.91 -2.30 10.22
N LEU A 34 -9.82 -2.23 9.45
CA LEU A 34 -9.51 -1.08 8.60
C LEU A 34 -10.64 -0.81 7.60
N LEU A 35 -11.15 -1.84 6.92
CA LEU A 35 -12.23 -1.71 5.96
C LEU A 35 -13.53 -1.23 6.62
N LEU A 36 -13.92 -1.81 7.75
CA LEU A 36 -15.13 -1.43 8.49
C LEU A 36 -15.03 0.01 8.99
N CYS A 37 -13.89 0.41 9.55
CA CYS A 37 -13.65 1.77 10.00
C CYS A 37 -13.61 2.77 8.83
N THR A 38 -13.02 2.40 7.70
CA THR A 38 -13.01 3.23 6.50
C THR A 38 -14.43 3.43 5.97
N LEU A 39 -15.22 2.37 5.87
CA LEU A 39 -16.63 2.44 5.46
C LEU A 39 -17.42 3.38 6.40
N ARG A 40 -17.30 3.17 7.71
CA ARG A 40 -17.98 3.99 8.72
C ARG A 40 -17.55 5.46 8.68
N TYR A 41 -16.27 5.72 8.40
CA TYR A 41 -15.75 7.07 8.20
C TYR A 41 -16.29 7.71 6.93
N SER A 42 -16.36 6.97 5.81
CA SER A 42 -16.95 7.44 4.56
C SER A 42 -18.42 7.84 4.72
N LEU A 43 -19.20 7.11 5.52
CA LEU A 43 -20.57 7.51 5.85
C LEU A 43 -20.63 8.89 6.55
N SER A 44 -19.61 9.26 7.34
CA SER A 44 -19.57 10.58 7.97
C SER A 44 -19.40 11.72 6.96
N TYR A 45 -18.85 11.45 5.77
CA TYR A 45 -18.78 12.41 4.67
C TYR A 45 -20.14 12.57 3.97
N ILE A 46 -20.90 11.49 3.81
CA ILE A 46 -22.25 11.53 3.24
C ILE A 46 -23.17 12.40 4.11
N PHE A 47 -23.08 12.26 5.44
CA PHE A 47 -23.87 13.05 6.38
C PHE A 47 -23.24 14.39 6.79
N LEU A 48 -22.13 14.81 6.14
CA LEU A 48 -21.39 16.04 6.44
C LEU A 48 -20.94 16.19 7.92
N LYS A 49 -20.77 15.07 8.63
CA LYS A 49 -20.36 14.98 10.05
C LYS A 49 -18.94 14.42 10.21
N TYR A 50 -18.02 14.85 9.35
CA TYR A 50 -16.67 14.29 9.22
C TYR A 50 -15.74 14.58 10.41
N TYR A 51 -16.06 15.55 11.26
CA TYR A 51 -15.35 15.79 12.53
C TYR A 51 -16.07 15.30 13.78
N SER A 52 -17.20 14.58 13.64
CA SER A 52 -17.90 14.00 14.79
C SER A 52 -17.03 13.01 15.55
N ARG A 53 -17.25 12.83 16.86
CA ARG A 53 -16.48 11.90 17.72
C ARG A 53 -16.33 10.51 17.07
N TRP A 54 -17.40 9.98 16.48
CA TRP A 54 -17.39 8.70 15.78
C TRP A 54 -16.60 8.69 14.48
N ALA A 55 -16.59 9.80 13.73
CA ALA A 55 -15.75 9.93 12.54
C ALA A 55 -14.27 9.94 12.94
N GLN A 56 -13.90 10.73 13.96
CA GLN A 56 -12.53 10.76 14.45
C GLN A 56 -12.09 9.39 14.97
N PHE A 57 -12.93 8.73 15.78
CA PHE A 57 -12.67 7.38 16.26
C PHE A 57 -12.45 6.40 15.10
N SER A 58 -13.33 6.39 14.10
CA SER A 58 -13.21 5.50 12.95
C SER A 58 -11.92 5.76 12.16
N TYR A 59 -11.58 7.03 11.91
CA TYR A 59 -10.34 7.41 11.22
C TYR A 59 -9.09 6.93 11.96
N ARG A 60 -9.02 7.20 13.28
CA ARG A 60 -7.87 6.82 14.11
C ARG A 60 -7.76 5.30 14.21
N THR A 61 -8.86 4.60 14.44
CA THR A 61 -8.88 3.13 14.52
C THR A 61 -8.48 2.49 13.18
N ALA A 62 -8.85 3.07 12.04
CA ALA A 62 -8.39 2.59 10.73
C ALA A 62 -6.86 2.67 10.59
N PHE A 63 -6.23 3.75 11.07
CA PHE A 63 -4.77 3.89 11.03
C PHE A 63 -4.04 3.08 12.11
N VAL A 64 -4.66 2.84 13.27
CA VAL A 64 -4.16 1.84 14.24
C VAL A 64 -4.15 0.46 13.61
N ALA A 65 -5.25 0.08 12.94
CA ALA A 65 -5.34 -1.20 12.25
C ALA A 65 -4.31 -1.31 11.12
N ALA A 66 -4.12 -0.25 10.32
CA ALA A 66 -3.08 -0.18 9.29
C ALA A 66 -1.67 -0.35 9.88
N ALA A 67 -1.35 0.37 10.95
CA ALA A 67 -0.05 0.27 11.61
C ALA A 67 0.17 -1.14 12.18
N ALA A 68 -0.86 -1.77 12.75
CA ALA A 68 -0.78 -3.14 13.22
C ALA A 68 -0.52 -4.14 12.08
N THR A 69 -1.24 -4.05 10.96
CA THR A 69 -1.06 -4.99 9.83
C THR A 69 0.31 -4.85 9.18
N TYR A 70 0.74 -3.63 8.86
CA TYR A 70 2.08 -3.40 8.30
C TYR A 70 3.18 -3.72 9.31
N GLY A 71 2.98 -3.44 10.60
CA GLY A 71 3.89 -3.82 11.68
C GLY A 71 4.11 -5.34 11.74
N ILE A 72 3.05 -6.13 11.59
CA ILE A 72 3.16 -7.60 11.52
C ILE A 72 3.98 -8.04 10.30
N VAL A 73 3.78 -7.42 9.13
CA VAL A 73 4.53 -7.75 7.91
C VAL A 73 6.01 -7.44 8.07
N VAL A 74 6.34 -6.24 8.56
CA VAL A 74 7.71 -5.81 8.83
C VAL A 74 8.39 -6.74 9.85
N PHE A 75 7.71 -7.06 10.96
CA PHE A 75 8.21 -7.98 11.97
C PHE A 75 8.48 -9.39 11.39
N LYS A 76 7.57 -9.92 10.57
CA LYS A 76 7.77 -11.22 9.91
C LYS A 76 8.96 -11.19 8.96
N GLY A 77 9.14 -10.12 8.18
CA GLY A 77 10.28 -9.94 7.29
C GLY A 77 11.60 -9.93 8.04
N PHE A 78 11.68 -9.16 9.13
CA PHE A 78 12.84 -9.11 10.02
C PHE A 78 13.17 -10.50 10.60
N ARG A 79 12.17 -11.17 11.18
CA ARG A 79 12.36 -12.50 11.81
C ARG A 79 12.76 -13.58 10.79
N ALA A 80 12.26 -13.51 9.56
CA ALA A 80 12.64 -14.44 8.50
C ALA A 80 14.11 -14.28 8.09
N ARG A 81 14.63 -13.05 8.02
CA ARG A 81 16.06 -12.80 7.75
C ARG A 81 16.96 -13.30 8.87
N GLN A 82 16.59 -13.02 10.12
CA GLN A 82 17.30 -13.53 11.29
C GLN A 82 17.41 -15.07 11.27
N LYS A 83 16.30 -15.76 10.99
CA LYS A 83 16.27 -17.23 10.92
C LYS A 83 17.08 -17.82 9.75
N SER A 84 17.25 -17.08 8.66
CA SER A 84 18.03 -17.53 7.49
C SER A 84 19.52 -17.22 7.62
N GLY A 85 19.99 -16.70 8.77
CA GLY A 85 21.39 -16.35 8.99
C GLY A 85 21.89 -15.21 8.10
N LYS A 86 20.99 -14.52 7.37
CA LYS A 86 21.34 -13.38 6.54
C LYS A 86 21.64 -12.17 7.43
N ALA A 87 22.62 -11.37 7.03
CA ALA A 87 22.91 -10.10 7.69
C ALA A 87 21.64 -9.23 7.76
N GLN A 88 21.48 -8.53 8.88
CA GLN A 88 20.35 -7.63 9.06
C GLN A 88 20.39 -6.52 8.01
N SER A 89 19.21 -6.16 7.51
CA SER A 89 19.07 -5.05 6.57
C SER A 89 19.62 -3.78 7.22
N SER A 90 20.45 -3.04 6.49
CA SER A 90 20.87 -1.71 6.91
C SER A 90 19.65 -0.79 7.06
N ALA A 91 19.78 0.29 7.84
CA ALA A 91 18.70 1.27 8.00
C ALA A 91 18.19 1.79 6.65
N LEU A 92 19.08 1.97 5.68
CA LEU A 92 18.73 2.38 4.32
C LEU A 92 17.90 1.31 3.58
N GLN A 93 18.25 0.03 3.71
CA GLN A 93 17.49 -1.06 3.12
C GLN A 93 16.10 -1.22 3.75
N LEU A 94 15.98 -0.98 5.06
CA LEU A 94 14.67 -0.95 5.73
C LEU A 94 13.83 0.24 5.29
N ALA A 95 14.43 1.42 5.13
CA ALA A 95 13.74 2.60 4.59
C ALA A 95 13.28 2.42 3.13
N ALA A 96 13.98 1.56 2.38
CA ALA A 96 13.59 1.17 1.02
C ALA A 96 12.53 0.07 0.97
N ASP A 97 12.14 -0.54 2.09
CA ASP A 97 11.08 -1.56 2.10
C ASP A 97 9.70 -0.89 2.06
N GLU A 98 8.87 -1.29 1.09
CA GLU A 98 7.54 -0.68 0.91
C GLU A 98 6.63 -0.87 2.13
N ASN A 99 6.73 -1.99 2.85
CA ASN A 99 5.91 -2.23 4.04
C ASN A 99 6.34 -1.33 5.19
N VAL A 100 7.64 -1.05 5.32
CA VAL A 100 8.15 -0.08 6.29
C VAL A 100 7.68 1.33 5.94
N GLN A 101 7.66 1.69 4.65
CA GLN A 101 7.16 2.98 4.18
C GLN A 101 5.66 3.15 4.48
N TYR A 102 4.83 2.14 4.20
CA TYR A 102 3.40 2.19 4.54
C TYR A 102 3.16 2.16 6.05
N LEU A 103 3.97 1.45 6.83
CA LEU A 103 3.92 1.50 8.30
C LEU A 103 4.20 2.92 8.82
N ALA A 104 5.28 3.54 8.33
CA ALA A 104 5.62 4.91 8.69
C ALA A 104 4.49 5.88 8.33
N MET A 105 3.92 5.75 7.13
CA MET A 105 2.78 6.56 6.71
C MET A 105 1.54 6.33 7.58
N ALA A 106 1.22 5.07 7.94
CA ALA A 106 0.10 4.78 8.82
C ALA A 106 0.25 5.47 10.18
N LEU A 107 1.45 5.47 10.76
CA LEU A 107 1.75 6.16 12.01
C LEU A 107 1.66 7.69 11.86
N ILE A 108 2.18 8.25 10.77
CA ILE A 108 2.09 9.70 10.50
C ILE A 108 0.63 10.13 10.39
N TRP A 109 -0.19 9.40 9.63
CA TRP A 109 -1.62 9.68 9.49
C TRP A 109 -2.41 9.48 10.80
N LEU A 110 -1.98 8.54 11.64
CA LEU A 110 -2.57 8.33 12.96
C LEU A 110 -2.49 9.57 13.84
N PHE A 111 -1.43 10.36 13.74
CA PHE A 111 -1.22 11.55 14.58
C PHE A 111 -1.45 12.88 13.85
N SER A 112 -1.50 12.89 12.52
CA SER A 112 -1.78 14.11 11.75
C SER A 112 -3.25 14.54 11.84
N LYS A 113 -3.56 15.71 11.27
CA LYS A 113 -4.96 16.07 10.96
C LYS A 113 -5.56 15.04 9.99
N GLN A 114 -6.88 14.90 10.03
CA GLN A 114 -7.58 13.96 9.18
C GLN A 114 -7.44 14.34 7.71
N VAL A 115 -6.88 13.42 6.93
CA VAL A 115 -6.81 13.51 5.47
C VAL A 115 -7.53 12.28 4.92
N PRO A 116 -8.82 12.41 4.53
CA PRO A 116 -9.64 11.25 4.10
C PRO A 116 -9.03 10.46 2.95
N LEU A 117 -8.42 11.18 2.00
CA LEU A 117 -7.77 10.59 0.83
C LEU A 117 -6.64 9.63 1.22
N ALA A 118 -6.02 9.82 2.39
CA ALA A 118 -4.98 8.95 2.90
C ALA A 118 -5.48 7.55 3.30
N LEU A 119 -6.78 7.36 3.56
CA LEU A 119 -7.34 6.04 3.86
C LEU A 119 -7.46 5.17 2.61
N LEU A 120 -7.66 5.77 1.44
CA LEU A 120 -8.08 5.04 0.24
C LEU A 120 -7.03 4.04 -0.27
N PRO A 121 -5.72 4.36 -0.35
CA PRO A 121 -4.70 3.37 -0.71
C PRO A 121 -4.71 2.15 0.22
N PHE A 122 -4.78 2.40 1.54
CA PHE A 122 -4.81 1.34 2.56
C PHE A 122 -6.07 0.48 2.46
N ALA A 123 -7.22 1.09 2.16
CA ALA A 123 -8.47 0.38 1.97
C ALA A 123 -8.41 -0.52 0.73
N VAL A 124 -7.88 -0.03 -0.41
CA VAL A 124 -7.71 -0.85 -1.62
C VAL A 124 -6.83 -2.05 -1.33
N TYR A 125 -5.64 -1.86 -0.73
CA TYR A 125 -4.79 -3.00 -0.33
C TYR A 125 -5.51 -3.97 0.61
N SER A 126 -6.27 -3.44 1.58
CA SER A 126 -7.02 -4.27 2.54
C SER A 126 -8.08 -5.15 1.88
N ILE A 127 -8.75 -4.68 0.82
CA ILE A 127 -9.71 -5.49 0.05
C ILE A 127 -9.03 -6.73 -0.52
N PHE A 128 -7.88 -6.55 -1.18
CA PHE A 128 -7.13 -7.66 -1.77
C PHE A 128 -6.55 -8.59 -0.71
N HIS A 129 -6.06 -8.05 0.41
CA HIS A 129 -5.57 -8.86 1.53
C HIS A 129 -6.67 -9.71 2.17
N VAL A 130 -7.85 -9.14 2.43
CA VAL A 130 -9.01 -9.88 2.94
C VAL A 130 -9.46 -10.93 1.93
N ALA A 131 -9.57 -10.58 0.65
CA ALA A 131 -9.97 -11.50 -0.41
C ALA A 131 -8.99 -12.69 -0.52
N THR A 132 -7.70 -12.43 -0.67
CA THR A 132 -6.66 -13.46 -0.82
C THR A 132 -6.54 -14.35 0.42
N TYR A 133 -6.63 -13.78 1.63
CA TYR A 133 -6.64 -14.55 2.86
C TYR A 133 -7.89 -15.42 2.99
N THR A 134 -9.05 -14.86 2.63
CA THR A 134 -10.31 -15.60 2.66
C THR A 134 -10.23 -16.82 1.74
N ARG A 135 -9.75 -16.61 0.51
CA ARG A 135 -9.57 -17.68 -0.49
C ARG A 135 -8.54 -18.73 -0.08
N GLY A 136 -7.36 -18.29 0.37
CA GLY A 136 -6.21 -19.18 0.57
C GLY A 136 -6.15 -19.85 1.95
N ILE A 137 -6.79 -19.27 2.96
CA ILE A 137 -6.67 -19.73 4.35
C ILE A 137 -8.05 -19.96 4.97
N LEU A 138 -8.92 -18.94 4.99
CA LEU A 138 -10.16 -19.01 5.74
C LEU A 138 -11.13 -20.06 5.17
N LEU A 139 -11.36 -20.05 3.85
CA LEU A 139 -12.25 -21.00 3.18
C LEU A 139 -11.78 -22.45 3.37
N PRO A 140 -10.52 -22.82 3.08
CA PRO A 140 -10.02 -24.17 3.40
C PRO A 140 -10.09 -24.54 4.89
N THR A 141 -9.98 -23.56 5.79
CA THR A 141 -10.10 -23.80 7.23
C THR A 141 -11.53 -24.14 7.63
N VAL A 142 -12.54 -23.51 7.01
CA VAL A 142 -13.96 -23.75 7.32
C VAL A 142 -14.50 -24.96 6.55
N GLN A 143 -14.21 -25.02 5.25
CA GLN A 143 -14.63 -26.04 4.30
C GLN A 143 -13.39 -26.66 3.63
N PRO A 144 -12.77 -27.67 4.24
CA PRO A 144 -11.63 -28.37 3.66
C PRO A 144 -12.08 -29.08 2.38
N ALA A 145 -11.27 -29.00 1.34
CA ALA A 145 -11.54 -29.78 0.13
C ALA A 145 -11.44 -31.27 0.44
N PRO A 146 -12.27 -32.12 -0.19
CA PRO A 146 -12.11 -33.57 -0.13
C PRO A 146 -10.69 -33.98 -0.57
N PRO A 147 -10.15 -35.10 -0.08
CA PRO A 147 -8.86 -35.62 -0.52
C PRO A 147 -8.86 -35.78 -2.05
N ALA A 148 -7.90 -35.15 -2.73
CA ALA A 148 -7.75 -35.33 -4.16
C ALA A 148 -7.02 -36.65 -4.45
N PRO A 149 -7.37 -37.37 -5.53
CA PRO A 149 -6.57 -38.48 -6.04
C PRO A 149 -5.12 -38.06 -6.30
N ALA A 150 -4.18 -39.00 -6.18
CA ALA A 150 -2.76 -38.73 -6.39
C ALA A 150 -2.50 -38.05 -7.75
N GLY A 151 -1.79 -36.92 -7.73
CA GLY A 151 -1.48 -36.13 -8.92
C GLY A 151 -2.53 -35.08 -9.32
N GLN A 152 -3.69 -35.03 -8.64
CA GLN A 152 -4.72 -34.02 -8.91
C GLN A 152 -4.73 -32.93 -7.83
N LYS A 153 -5.00 -31.68 -8.23
CA LYS A 153 -5.20 -30.59 -7.27
C LYS A 153 -6.57 -30.74 -6.60
N PRO A 154 -6.69 -30.47 -5.29
CA PRO A 154 -7.98 -30.40 -4.61
C PRO A 154 -8.92 -29.44 -5.34
N GLN A 155 -10.16 -29.87 -5.53
CA GLN A 155 -11.17 -29.07 -6.20
C GLN A 155 -11.46 -27.81 -5.38
N SER A 156 -11.37 -26.64 -6.03
CA SER A 156 -11.73 -25.36 -5.41
C SER A 156 -13.23 -25.22 -5.27
N SER A 157 -13.69 -24.61 -4.18
CA SER A 157 -15.09 -24.20 -4.05
C SER A 157 -15.42 -23.06 -5.03
N ALA A 158 -16.69 -22.94 -5.42
CA ALA A 158 -17.15 -21.86 -6.30
C ALA A 158 -16.78 -20.47 -5.78
N ILE A 159 -16.91 -20.24 -4.46
CA ILE A 159 -16.53 -18.98 -3.81
C ILE A 159 -15.02 -18.73 -3.95
N SER A 160 -14.18 -19.76 -3.79
CA SER A 160 -12.73 -19.64 -3.97
C SER A 160 -12.38 -19.24 -5.41
N GLU A 161 -13.09 -19.76 -6.40
CA GLU A 161 -12.91 -19.37 -7.80
C GLU A 161 -13.36 -17.94 -8.07
N HIS A 162 -14.53 -17.53 -7.56
CA HIS A 162 -15.03 -16.15 -7.73
C HIS A 162 -14.06 -15.13 -7.12
N ILE A 163 -13.56 -15.38 -5.91
CA ILE A 163 -12.54 -14.52 -5.30
C ILE A 163 -11.27 -14.52 -6.16
N GLY A 164 -10.87 -15.68 -6.69
CA GLY A 164 -9.72 -15.79 -7.59
C GLY A 164 -9.86 -14.94 -8.86
N ARG A 165 -11.03 -14.97 -9.50
CA ARG A 165 -11.36 -14.13 -10.66
C ARG A 165 -11.37 -12.66 -10.29
N PHE A 166 -12.07 -12.28 -9.21
CA PHE A 166 -12.07 -10.91 -8.70
C PHE A 166 -10.64 -10.36 -8.49
N VAL A 167 -9.77 -11.11 -7.81
CA VAL A 167 -8.39 -10.67 -7.59
C VAL A 167 -7.67 -10.51 -8.92
N LYS A 168 -7.81 -11.45 -9.85
CA LYS A 168 -7.16 -11.39 -11.17
C LYS A 168 -7.65 -10.19 -12.00
N ASP A 169 -8.96 -10.04 -12.12
CA ASP A 169 -9.59 -9.10 -13.06
C ASP A 169 -9.40 -7.65 -12.61
N TYR A 170 -9.34 -7.41 -11.29
CA TYR A 170 -9.27 -6.06 -10.73
C TYR A 170 -7.89 -5.65 -10.20
N TYR A 171 -6.88 -6.55 -10.19
CA TYR A 171 -5.56 -6.23 -9.63
C TYR A 171 -4.91 -5.02 -10.30
N ASP A 172 -4.72 -5.06 -11.62
CA ASP A 172 -4.01 -4.00 -12.35
C ASP A 172 -4.77 -2.66 -12.31
N ALA A 173 -6.10 -2.71 -12.44
CA ALA A 173 -6.95 -1.53 -12.31
C ALA A 173 -6.86 -0.92 -10.91
N SER A 174 -6.86 -1.76 -9.87
CA SER A 174 -6.75 -1.30 -8.48
C SER A 174 -5.36 -0.76 -8.14
N MET A 175 -4.30 -1.36 -8.69
CA MET A 175 -2.94 -0.85 -8.54
C MET A 175 -2.75 0.50 -9.26
N SER A 176 -3.36 0.66 -10.43
CA SER A 176 -3.41 1.95 -11.14
C SER A 176 -4.20 2.99 -10.35
N LEU A 177 -5.31 2.60 -9.73
CA LEU A 177 -6.08 3.45 -8.83
C LEU A 177 -5.26 3.88 -7.62
N VAL A 178 -4.55 2.96 -6.95
CA VAL A 178 -3.65 3.28 -5.83
C VAL A 178 -2.58 4.29 -6.26
N ALA A 179 -1.92 4.07 -7.40
CA ALA A 179 -0.95 5.02 -7.93
C ALA A 179 -1.55 6.42 -8.16
N GLY A 180 -2.76 6.49 -8.73
CA GLY A 180 -3.50 7.74 -8.89
C GLY A 180 -3.84 8.41 -7.55
N LEU A 181 -4.28 7.64 -6.56
CA LEU A 181 -4.60 8.12 -5.22
C LEU A 181 -3.36 8.66 -4.48
N GLU A 182 -2.22 7.99 -4.61
CA GLU A 182 -0.94 8.44 -4.03
C GLU A 182 -0.49 9.76 -4.62
N ILE A 183 -0.55 9.90 -5.95
CA ILE A 183 -0.21 11.15 -6.64
C ILE A 183 -1.22 12.25 -6.26
N ALA A 184 -2.52 11.95 -6.25
CA ALA A 184 -3.55 12.89 -5.85
C ALA A 184 -3.37 13.38 -4.39
N LEU A 185 -2.92 12.49 -3.49
CA LEU A 185 -2.63 12.84 -2.11
C LEU A 185 -1.46 13.82 -2.02
N TRP A 186 -0.42 13.66 -2.83
CA TRP A 186 0.67 14.62 -2.92
C TRP A 186 0.18 16.00 -3.35
N PHE A 187 -0.61 16.09 -4.42
CA PHE A 187 -1.19 17.37 -4.85
C PHE A 187 -2.08 18.00 -3.77
N ARG A 188 -2.93 17.20 -3.11
CA ARG A 188 -3.79 17.66 -2.01
C ARG A 188 -2.98 18.24 -0.85
N LEU A 189 -1.82 17.66 -0.51
CA LEU A 189 -0.92 18.18 0.52
C LEU A 189 -0.16 19.41 0.04
N PHE A 190 0.28 19.43 -1.22
CA PHE A 190 0.97 20.56 -1.85
C PHE A 190 0.11 21.82 -1.84
N PHE A 191 -1.16 21.73 -2.25
CA PHE A 191 -2.10 22.86 -2.15
C PHE A 191 -2.30 23.32 -0.70
N SER A 192 -2.29 22.41 0.28
CA SER A 192 -2.36 22.80 1.69
C SER A 192 -1.09 23.48 2.20
N ALA A 193 0.07 23.15 1.63
CA ALA A 193 1.34 23.81 1.93
C ALA A 193 1.35 25.23 1.37
N ILE A 194 0.92 25.42 0.12
CA ILE A 194 0.77 26.75 -0.50
C ILE A 194 -0.22 27.62 0.29
N LEU A 195 -1.33 27.04 0.77
CA LEU A 195 -2.31 27.74 1.60
C LEU A 195 -1.89 27.84 3.08
N PHE A 196 -0.64 27.53 3.42
CA PHE A 196 -0.06 27.62 4.77
C PHE A 196 -0.90 26.97 5.89
N GLN A 197 -1.62 25.89 5.57
CA GLN A 197 -2.42 25.18 6.56
C GLN A 197 -1.50 24.59 7.64
N LYS A 198 -1.84 24.75 8.92
CA LYS A 198 -1.00 24.26 10.03
C LYS A 198 -0.62 22.78 9.87
N GLY A 199 0.69 22.52 9.80
CA GLY A 199 1.30 21.18 9.68
C GLY A 199 1.47 20.66 8.24
N SER A 200 0.98 21.37 7.22
CA SER A 200 1.04 20.90 5.83
C SER A 200 2.46 20.85 5.25
N TRP A 201 3.34 21.78 5.63
CA TRP A 201 4.75 21.81 5.21
C TRP A 201 5.53 20.57 5.64
N ILE A 202 5.32 20.12 6.88
CA ILE A 202 5.96 18.88 7.37
C ILE A 202 5.39 17.67 6.62
N LEU A 203 4.06 17.61 6.46
CA LEU A 203 3.40 16.50 5.77
C LEU A 203 3.81 16.40 4.29
N ILE A 204 3.93 17.52 3.57
CA ILE A 204 4.33 17.49 2.16
C ILE A 204 5.78 17.02 2.01
N VAL A 205 6.70 17.41 2.90
CA VAL A 205 8.09 16.93 2.86
C VAL A 205 8.14 15.42 3.09
N ILE A 206 7.53 14.94 4.16
CA ILE A 206 7.46 13.51 4.48
C ILE A 206 6.82 12.72 3.33
N TYR A 207 5.68 13.19 2.82
CA TYR A 207 4.95 12.51 1.76
C TYR A 207 5.69 12.56 0.42
N THR A 208 6.50 13.58 0.19
CA THR A 208 7.38 13.64 -1.00
C THR A 208 8.45 12.56 -0.95
N VAL A 209 9.05 12.30 0.21
CA VAL A 209 10.00 11.19 0.37
C VAL A 209 9.30 9.85 0.11
N PHE A 210 8.11 9.65 0.68
CA PHE A 210 7.29 8.47 0.42
C PHE A 210 6.99 8.30 -1.08
N LEU A 211 6.44 9.33 -1.73
CA LEU A 211 6.08 9.26 -3.14
C LEU A 211 7.33 9.05 -4.02
N ARG A 212 8.47 9.64 -3.67
CA ARG A 212 9.73 9.43 -4.39
C ARG A 212 10.19 7.98 -4.34
N ALA A 213 10.07 7.34 -3.18
CA ALA A 213 10.33 5.92 -3.05
C ALA A 213 9.36 5.10 -3.91
N ARG A 214 8.06 5.43 -3.89
CA ARG A 214 7.05 4.79 -4.74
C ARG A 214 7.33 4.94 -6.25
N ILE A 215 7.81 6.10 -6.69
CA ILE A 215 8.24 6.32 -8.09
C ILE A 215 9.35 5.33 -8.48
N SER A 216 10.29 5.04 -7.57
CA SER A 216 11.37 4.07 -7.86
C SER A 216 10.93 2.60 -7.81
N GLN A 217 9.85 2.29 -7.08
CA GLN A 217 9.46 0.92 -6.75
C GLN A 217 8.22 0.43 -7.52
N SER A 218 7.37 1.33 -8.00
CA SER A 218 6.08 1.00 -8.58
C SER A 218 5.99 1.45 -10.05
N THR A 219 5.90 0.47 -10.95
CA THR A 219 5.64 0.71 -12.38
C THR A 219 4.28 1.37 -12.61
N PHE A 220 3.30 1.15 -11.74
CA PHE A 220 2.00 1.83 -11.81
C PHE A 220 2.11 3.33 -11.52
N VAL A 221 2.94 3.73 -10.55
CA VAL A 221 3.19 5.15 -10.25
C VAL A 221 3.94 5.81 -11.40
N GLN A 222 4.97 5.14 -11.93
CA GLN A 222 5.68 5.61 -13.13
C GLN A 222 4.72 5.79 -14.31
N GLY A 223 3.90 4.77 -14.60
CA GLY A 223 2.91 4.80 -15.67
C GLY A 223 1.88 5.93 -15.50
N MET A 224 1.37 6.15 -14.29
CA MET A 224 0.44 7.24 -14.01
C MET A 224 1.09 8.62 -14.21
N LEU A 225 2.34 8.80 -13.76
CA LEU A 225 3.09 10.05 -14.01
C LEU A 225 3.35 10.28 -15.51
N HIS A 226 3.67 9.23 -16.26
CA HIS A 226 3.80 9.33 -17.71
C HIS A 226 2.48 9.74 -18.38
N GLN A 227 1.35 9.17 -17.96
CA GLN A 227 0.03 9.54 -18.48
C GLN A 227 -0.33 11.00 -18.14
N ILE A 228 -0.05 11.46 -16.91
CA ILE A 228 -0.24 12.85 -16.50
C ILE A 228 0.63 13.78 -17.37
N GLY A 229 1.90 13.41 -17.57
CA GLY A 229 2.83 14.14 -18.44
C GLY A 229 2.33 14.24 -19.88
N ALA A 230 1.92 13.13 -20.48
CA ALA A 230 1.41 13.08 -21.85
C ALA A 230 0.12 13.91 -22.03
N ARG A 231 -0.81 13.86 -21.05
CA ARG A 231 -2.01 14.70 -21.07
C ARG A 231 -1.68 16.18 -20.93
N GLY A 232 -0.76 16.54 -20.04
CA GLY A 232 -0.31 17.92 -19.91
C GLY A 232 0.40 18.43 -21.17
N ASP A 233 1.18 17.58 -21.85
CA ASP A 233 1.78 17.90 -23.15
C ASP A 233 0.72 18.15 -24.22
N ALA A 234 -0.26 17.25 -24.33
CA ALA A 234 -1.36 17.42 -25.28
C ALA A 234 -2.13 18.73 -25.01
N MET A 235 -2.41 19.06 -23.74
CA MET A 235 -3.08 20.31 -23.37
C MET A 235 -2.23 21.55 -23.68
N ALA A 236 -0.95 21.55 -23.31
CA ALA A 236 -0.03 22.67 -23.55
C ALA A 236 0.31 22.87 -25.03
N GLN A 237 0.00 21.88 -25.88
CA GLN A 237 0.24 21.94 -27.32
C GLN A 237 -0.95 22.45 -28.13
N ARG A 238 -2.14 22.58 -27.53
CA ARG A 238 -3.31 23.11 -28.24
C ARG A 238 -3.09 24.57 -28.66
N GLN A 239 -3.59 24.92 -29.84
CA GLN A 239 -3.41 26.26 -30.42
C GLN A 239 -4.23 27.33 -29.68
N ASP A 240 -5.29 26.95 -28.98
CA ASP A 240 -6.18 27.84 -28.24
C ASP A 240 -5.67 28.17 -26.81
N VAL A 241 -4.53 27.60 -26.40
CA VAL A 241 -3.98 27.79 -25.05
C VAL A 241 -2.94 28.92 -25.06
N PRO A 242 -3.03 29.91 -24.14
CA PRO A 242 -2.08 31.02 -24.07
C PRO A 242 -0.62 30.56 -23.93
N PRO A 243 0.35 31.25 -24.57
CA PRO A 243 1.78 30.89 -24.50
C PRO A 243 2.32 30.76 -23.06
N ALA A 244 1.78 31.58 -22.14
CA ALA A 244 2.13 31.51 -20.72
C ALA A 244 1.87 30.13 -20.10
N VAL A 245 0.76 29.46 -20.46
CA VAL A 245 0.43 28.12 -19.94
C VAL A 245 1.44 27.09 -20.45
N ARG A 246 1.83 27.18 -21.72
CA ARG A 246 2.88 26.32 -22.31
C ARG A 246 4.23 26.53 -21.62
N GLN A 247 4.59 27.78 -21.33
CA GLN A 247 5.83 28.09 -20.60
C GLN A 247 5.81 27.54 -19.18
N VAL A 248 4.72 27.76 -18.44
CA VAL A 248 4.54 27.23 -17.08
C VAL A 248 4.63 25.71 -17.07
N TRP A 249 3.96 25.03 -18.01
CA TRP A 249 4.03 23.58 -18.12
C TRP A 249 5.47 23.09 -18.42
N GLY A 250 6.18 23.77 -19.33
CA GLY A 250 7.58 23.49 -19.62
C GLY A 250 8.48 23.62 -18.39
N THR A 251 8.32 24.70 -17.62
CA THR A 251 9.06 24.93 -16.37
C THR A 251 8.77 23.86 -15.33
N LEU A 252 7.50 23.50 -15.13
CA LEU A 252 7.10 22.45 -14.19
C LEU A 252 7.72 21.10 -14.55
N LYS A 253 7.71 20.72 -15.83
CA LYS A 253 8.38 19.50 -16.31
C LYS A 253 9.89 19.56 -16.07
N GLY A 254 10.52 20.70 -16.33
CA GLY A 254 11.95 20.90 -16.09
C GLY A 254 12.32 20.70 -14.62
N ILE A 255 11.58 21.32 -13.71
CA ILE A 255 11.77 21.18 -12.26
C ILE A 255 11.53 19.72 -11.83
N ALA A 256 10.45 19.09 -12.29
CA ALA A 256 10.14 17.71 -11.94
C ALA A 256 11.25 16.74 -12.39
N LYS A 257 11.78 16.93 -13.61
CA LYS A 257 12.91 16.14 -14.12
C LYS A 257 14.19 16.37 -13.30
N GLN A 258 14.53 17.64 -13.03
CA GLN A 258 15.70 17.97 -12.22
C GLN A 258 15.59 17.37 -10.81
N ALA A 259 14.43 17.50 -10.16
CA ALA A 259 14.18 16.93 -8.85
C ALA A 259 14.29 15.39 -8.87
N HIS A 260 13.74 14.73 -9.90
CA HIS A 260 13.87 13.29 -10.08
C HIS A 260 15.34 12.86 -10.18
N ASP A 261 16.12 13.53 -11.02
CA ASP A 261 17.51 13.21 -11.31
C ASP A 261 18.45 13.47 -10.11
N GLN A 262 18.15 14.49 -9.30
CA GLN A 262 18.90 14.81 -8.08
C GLN A 262 18.59 13.86 -6.92
N THR A 263 17.38 13.30 -6.87
CA THR A 263 16.92 12.42 -5.78
C THR A 263 17.01 10.93 -6.12
N ASP A 264 17.69 10.57 -7.22
CA ASP A 264 17.89 9.19 -7.62
C ASP A 264 18.97 8.49 -6.77
N LEU A 265 18.49 7.79 -5.73
CA LEU A 265 19.32 7.02 -4.80
C LEU A 265 20.04 5.84 -5.47
N SER A 266 19.60 5.38 -6.65
CA SER A 266 20.28 4.28 -7.36
C SER A 266 21.73 4.63 -7.71
N ARG A 267 22.03 5.92 -7.96
CA ARG A 267 23.39 6.43 -8.17
C ARG A 267 24.29 6.28 -6.95
N TYR A 268 23.73 6.39 -5.75
CA TYR A 268 24.46 6.28 -4.48
C TYR A 268 24.56 4.83 -3.99
N VAL A 269 23.58 3.99 -4.31
CA VAL A 269 23.57 2.56 -3.94
C VAL A 269 24.41 1.71 -4.89
N GLN A 270 24.42 1.98 -6.20
CA GLN A 270 25.29 1.28 -7.16
C GLN A 270 26.78 1.61 -6.96
N GLY A 271 27.10 2.81 -6.46
CA GLY A 271 28.46 3.19 -6.09
C GLY A 271 29.08 2.34 -4.97
N GLN A 272 28.27 1.63 -4.17
CA GLN A 272 28.76 0.69 -3.15
C GLN A 272 28.97 -0.75 -3.67
N GLN A 273 28.47 -1.10 -4.86
CA GLN A 273 28.71 -2.41 -5.49
C GLN A 273 29.84 -2.40 -6.53
N ALA A 274 30.35 -1.21 -6.89
CA ALA A 274 31.45 -1.03 -7.84
C ALA A 274 32.83 -0.87 -7.15
N ALA A 275 33.08 -1.57 -6.04
CA ALA A 275 34.45 -1.79 -5.61
C ALA A 275 35.07 -2.87 -6.52
N PRO A 276 36.13 -2.58 -7.29
CA PRO A 276 36.70 -3.56 -8.20
C PRO A 276 37.25 -4.73 -7.39
N LYS A 277 36.79 -5.95 -7.70
CA LYS A 277 37.48 -7.16 -7.28
C LYS A 277 38.90 -7.08 -7.84
N LYS A 278 39.87 -6.80 -6.97
CA LYS A 278 41.27 -7.06 -7.29
C LYS A 278 41.39 -8.55 -7.59
N ALA A 279 41.80 -8.86 -8.81
CA ALA A 279 42.27 -10.18 -9.17
C ALA A 279 43.55 -10.47 -8.38
N GLN A 280 43.50 -11.48 -7.52
CA GLN A 280 44.61 -12.36 -7.14
C GLN A 280 44.04 -13.75 -6.92
#